data_AF-A0A0W0YLU1-F1
#
_entry.id   AF-A0A0W0YLU1-F1
#
_cell.length_a   1.000
_cell.length_b   1.000
_cell.length_c   1.000
_cell.angle_alpha   90.00
_cell.angle_beta   90.00
_cell.angle_gamma   90.00
#
_symmetry.space_group_name_H-M   'P 1'
#
loop_
_entity.id
_entity.type
_entity.pdbx_description
1 polymer ?
#
loop_
_entity_poly.entity_id
_entity_poly.type
_entity_poly.pdbx_seq_one_letter_code
_entity_poly.pdbx_strand_id
1 'polypeptide(L)'
;MTSNVQQAPTPEEFSKAMNFIGQNLLSTLIKSIQELPAPLRNNEMVLQGLAAFLSNVIHKQWPDNKEARKETLDRFTKIVNAHLANIAEIA
;
A
#
# COMPACT_ATOMS: atom_id res chain seq x y z
N MET A 1 12.41 -28.11 -25.08
CA MET A 1 11.65 -27.68 -23.90
C MET A 1 12.50 -26.68 -23.15
N THR A 2 12.40 -25.39 -23.48
CA THR A 2 13.12 -24.34 -22.75
C THR A 2 12.32 -24.03 -21.50
N SER A 3 12.84 -24.42 -20.35
CA SER A 3 12.34 -24.00 -19.05
C SER A 3 12.34 -22.47 -19.02
N ASN A 4 11.16 -21.83 -18.98
CA ASN A 4 11.04 -20.43 -18.65
C ASN A 4 11.44 -20.26 -17.19
N VAL A 5 12.74 -20.08 -16.93
CA VAL A 5 13.21 -19.66 -15.61
C VAL A 5 12.86 -18.19 -15.49
N GLN A 6 11.75 -17.91 -14.83
CA GLN A 6 11.31 -16.55 -14.57
C GLN A 6 12.34 -15.91 -13.63
N GLN A 7 13.24 -15.10 -14.19
CA GLN A 7 14.27 -14.39 -13.42
C GLN A 7 13.58 -13.49 -12.40
N ALA A 8 14.11 -13.49 -11.17
CA ALA A 8 13.66 -12.56 -10.14
C ALA A 8 13.89 -11.12 -10.62
N PRO A 9 12.96 -10.19 -10.33
CA PRO A 9 13.10 -8.80 -10.76
C PRO A 9 14.36 -8.18 -10.13
N THR A 10 15.07 -7.38 -10.92
CA THR A 10 16.18 -6.56 -10.42
C THR A 10 15.65 -5.54 -9.39
N PRO A 11 16.52 -5.02 -8.49
CA PRO A 11 16.11 -3.98 -7.54
C PRO A 11 15.51 -2.74 -8.22
N GLU A 12 16.01 -2.38 -9.40
CA GLU A 12 15.49 -1.25 -10.18
C GLU A 12 14.10 -1.52 -10.73
N GLU A 13 13.86 -2.71 -11.32
CA GLU A 13 12.53 -3.11 -11.81
C GLU A 13 11.52 -3.17 -10.67
N PHE A 14 11.93 -3.70 -9.52
CA PHE A 14 11.10 -3.74 -8.32
C PHE A 14 10.76 -2.33 -7.83
N SER A 15 11.75 -1.43 -7.78
CA SER A 15 11.54 -0.01 -7.42
C SER A 15 10.58 0.71 -8.38
N LYS A 16 10.76 0.52 -9.69
CA LYS A 16 9.85 1.09 -10.71
C LYS A 16 8.43 0.57 -10.55
N ALA A 17 8.26 -0.73 -10.33
CA ALA A 17 6.95 -1.34 -10.13
C ALA A 17 6.27 -0.81 -8.85
N MET A 18 7.00 -0.73 -7.73
CA MET A 18 6.49 -0.15 -6.49
C MET A 18 6.05 1.29 -6.67
N ASN A 19 6.88 2.12 -7.32
CA ASN A 19 6.55 3.52 -7.58
C ASN A 19 5.33 3.68 -8.48
N PHE A 20 5.21 2.86 -9.53
CA PHE A 20 4.04 2.86 -10.41
C PHE A 20 2.75 2.55 -9.63
N ILE A 21 2.77 1.51 -8.79
CA ILE A 21 1.63 1.15 -7.94
C ILE A 21 1.31 2.31 -6.97
N GLY A 22 2.32 2.84 -6.29
CA GLY A 22 2.16 3.92 -5.33
C GLY A 22 1.53 5.18 -5.93
N GLN A 23 1.99 5.61 -7.11
CA GLN A 23 1.46 6.80 -7.79
C GLN A 23 0.00 6.60 -8.24
N ASN A 24 -0.35 5.43 -8.77
CA ASN A 24 -1.71 5.13 -9.19
C ASN A 24 -2.69 5.09 -8.00
N LEU A 25 -2.27 4.49 -6.89
CA LEU A 25 -3.05 4.46 -5.65
C LEU A 25 -3.23 5.87 -5.09
N LEU A 26 -2.16 6.67 -5.03
CA LEU A 26 -2.23 8.05 -4.54
C LEU A 26 -3.18 8.92 -5.39
N SER A 27 -3.05 8.84 -6.72
CA SER A 27 -3.90 9.59 -7.65
C SER A 27 -5.39 9.22 -7.46
N THR A 28 -5.68 7.92 -7.34
CA THR A 28 -7.04 7.42 -7.12
C THR A 28 -7.60 7.87 -5.76
N LEU A 29 -6.78 7.86 -4.72
CA LEU A 29 -7.17 8.32 -3.38
C LEU A 29 -7.51 9.81 -3.38
N ILE A 30 -6.64 10.65 -3.94
CA ILE A 30 -6.86 12.11 -4.03
C ILE A 30 -8.17 12.40 -4.76
N LYS A 31 -8.40 11.73 -5.90
CA LYS A 31 -9.64 11.87 -6.66
C LYS A 31 -10.87 11.47 -5.81
N SER A 32 -10.80 10.32 -5.15
CA SER A 32 -11.89 9.83 -4.28
C SER A 32 -12.23 10.82 -3.17
N ILE A 33 -11.21 11.44 -2.54
CA ILE A 33 -11.40 12.46 -1.50
C ILE A 33 -12.05 13.73 -2.08
N GLN A 34 -11.62 14.18 -3.26
CA GLN A 34 -12.18 15.35 -3.91
C GLN A 34 -13.65 15.16 -4.32
N GLU A 35 -14.06 13.94 -4.61
CA GLU A 35 -15.45 13.59 -4.95
C GLU A 35 -16.37 13.51 -3.73
N LEU A 36 -15.83 13.43 -2.51
CA LEU A 36 -16.65 13.41 -1.29
C LEU A 36 -17.39 14.76 -1.08
N PRO A 37 -18.58 14.76 -0.45
CA PRO A 37 -19.20 15.97 0.09
C PRO A 37 -18.28 16.71 1.07
N ALA A 38 -18.31 18.04 1.09
CA ALA A 38 -17.42 18.87 1.92
C ALA A 38 -17.36 18.47 3.41
N PRO A 39 -18.47 18.12 4.10
CA PRO A 39 -18.42 17.68 5.49
C PRO A 39 -17.61 16.40 5.72
N LEU A 40 -17.49 15.55 4.69
CA LEU A 40 -16.76 14.28 4.73
C LEU A 40 -15.29 14.42 4.30
N ARG A 41 -14.88 15.59 3.76
CA ARG A 41 -13.48 15.86 3.37
C ARG A 41 -12.64 16.25 4.57
N ASN A 42 -12.41 15.30 5.47
CA ASN A 42 -11.58 15.51 6.66
C ASN A 42 -10.55 14.38 6.81
N ASN A 43 -9.50 14.65 7.59
CA ASN A 43 -8.38 13.71 7.78
C ASN A 43 -8.85 12.36 8.32
N GLU A 44 -9.83 12.34 9.22
CA GLU A 44 -10.35 11.10 9.79
C GLU A 44 -10.98 10.21 8.70
N MET A 45 -11.76 10.78 7.79
CA MET A 45 -12.34 10.03 6.67
C MET A 45 -11.26 9.42 5.77
N VAL A 46 -10.17 10.15 5.53
CA VAL A 46 -9.03 9.64 4.76
C VAL A 46 -8.38 8.46 5.48
N LEU A 47 -8.13 8.57 6.78
CA LEU A 47 -7.52 7.51 7.59
C LEU A 47 -8.42 6.26 7.65
N GLN A 48 -9.72 6.43 7.87
CA GLN A 48 -10.68 5.33 7.89
C GLN A 48 -10.79 4.65 6.52
N GLY A 49 -10.82 5.42 5.44
CA GLY A 49 -10.82 4.89 4.07
C GLY A 49 -9.56 4.06 3.76
N LEU A 50 -8.39 4.55 4.14
CA LEU A 50 -7.12 3.84 4.00
C LEU A 50 -7.06 2.56 4.84
N ALA A 51 -7.55 2.63 6.09
CA ALA A 51 -7.61 1.47 6.98
C ALA A 51 -8.55 0.38 6.43
N ALA A 52 -9.71 0.77 5.90
CA ALA A 52 -10.65 -0.14 5.26
C ALA A 52 -10.06 -0.78 3.99
N PHE A 53 -9.41 0.03 3.14
CA PHE A 53 -8.71 -0.47 1.95
C PHE A 53 -7.65 -1.51 2.31
N LEU A 54 -6.74 -1.18 3.22
CA LEU A 54 -5.65 -2.07 3.63
C LEU A 54 -6.19 -3.36 4.26
N SER A 55 -7.18 -3.25 5.14
CA SER A 55 -7.80 -4.40 5.79
C SER A 55 -8.45 -5.34 4.77
N ASN A 56 -9.10 -4.78 3.74
CA ASN A 56 -9.70 -5.56 2.65
C ASN A 56 -8.64 -6.25 1.77
N VAL A 57 -7.54 -5.55 1.45
CA VAL A 57 -6.43 -6.14 0.67
C VAL A 57 -5.81 -7.32 1.44
N ILE A 58 -5.50 -7.12 2.73
CA ILE A 58 -4.92 -8.15 3.60
C ILE A 58 -5.88 -9.33 3.74
N HIS A 59 -7.18 -9.07 3.93
CA HIS A 59 -8.17 -10.14 4.03
C HIS A 59 -8.30 -10.93 2.73
N LYS A 60 -8.28 -10.28 1.57
CA LYS A 60 -8.32 -10.98 0.28
C LYS A 60 -7.11 -11.88 0.05
N GLN A 61 -5.94 -11.48 0.53
CA GLN A 61 -4.73 -12.29 0.42
C GLN A 61 -4.74 -13.49 1.38
N TRP A 62 -5.36 -13.33 2.55
CA TRP A 62 -5.42 -14.33 3.62
C TRP A 62 -6.84 -14.45 4.19
N PRO A 63 -7.79 -15.02 3.44
CA PRO A 63 -9.20 -15.02 3.82
C PRO A 63 -9.44 -15.75 5.15
N ASP A 64 -8.84 -16.93 5.31
CA ASP A 64 -9.07 -17.82 6.45
C ASP A 64 -7.91 -17.86 7.45
N ASN A 65 -6.80 -17.16 7.17
CA ASN A 65 -5.60 -17.20 8.00
C ASN A 65 -5.44 -15.91 8.82
N LYS A 66 -5.96 -15.92 10.05
CA LYS A 66 -5.90 -14.75 10.96
C LYS A 66 -4.47 -14.36 11.34
N GLU A 67 -3.59 -15.34 11.53
CA GLU A 67 -2.19 -15.11 11.91
C GLU A 67 -1.44 -14.44 10.76
N ALA A 68 -1.55 -14.95 9.54
CA ALA A 68 -0.94 -14.34 8.36
C ALA A 68 -1.46 -12.92 8.10
N ARG A 69 -2.73 -12.62 8.40
CA ARG A 69 -3.25 -11.23 8.35
C ARG A 69 -2.53 -10.31 9.32
N LYS A 70 -2.34 -10.76 10.57
CA LYS A 70 -1.64 -10.00 11.60
C LYS A 70 -0.17 -9.79 11.23
N GLU A 71 0.53 -10.84 10.82
CA GLU A 71 1.93 -10.76 10.37
C GLU A 71 2.09 -9.82 9.17
N THR A 72 1.15 -9.86 8.23
CA THR A 72 1.16 -8.96 7.06
C THR A 72 0.97 -7.50 7.50
N LEU A 73 0.06 -7.23 8.44
CA LEU A 73 -0.13 -5.89 8.99
C LEU A 73 1.13 -5.40 9.70
N ASP A 74 1.73 -6.23 10.57
CA ASP A 74 2.96 -5.89 11.30
C ASP A 74 4.11 -5.58 10.33
N ARG A 75 4.25 -6.37 9.26
CA ARG A 75 5.24 -6.12 8.21
C ARG A 75 4.96 -4.81 7.46
N PHE A 76 3.70 -4.54 7.13
CA PHE A 76 3.31 -3.29 6.47
C PHE A 76 3.65 -2.07 7.33
N THR A 77 3.32 -2.10 8.63
CA THR A 77 3.65 -1.02 9.58
C THR A 77 5.16 -0.76 9.64
N LYS A 78 5.98 -1.82 9.66
CA LYS A 78 7.45 -1.66 9.61
C LYS A 78 7.92 -0.99 8.32
N ILE A 79 7.37 -1.38 7.17
CA ILE A 79 7.70 -0.78 5.86
C ILE A 79 7.33 0.70 5.83
N VAL A 80 6.12 1.06 6.29
CA VAL A 80 5.67 2.46 6.35
C VAL A 80 6.58 3.29 7.25
N ASN A 81 6.91 2.79 8.45
CA ASN A 81 7.82 3.49 9.36
C ASN A 81 9.20 3.71 8.74
N ALA A 82 9.74 2.72 8.03
CA ALA A 82 11.01 2.86 7.32
C ALA A 82 10.93 3.93 6.22
N HIS A 83 9.85 3.95 5.43
CA HIS A 83 9.65 5.00 4.42
C HIS A 83 9.55 6.40 5.05
N LEU A 84 8.81 6.54 6.15
CA LEU A 84 8.68 7.82 6.85
C LEU A 84 10.02 8.31 7.43
N ALA A 85 10.81 7.41 8.02
CA ALA A 85 12.15 7.74 8.51
C ALA A 85 13.07 8.24 7.39
N ASN A 86 13.05 7.58 6.24
CA ASN A 86 13.86 7.97 5.08
C ASN A 86 13.41 9.28 4.43
N ILE A 87 12.14 9.68 4.56
CA ILE A 87 11.66 10.99 4.11
C ILE A 87 12.15 12.10 5.06
N ALA A 88 12.17 11.82 6.37
CA ALA A 88 12.58 12.77 7.39
C ALA A 88 14.09 13.14 7.34
N GLU A 89 14.93 12.34 6.69
CA GLU A 89 16.36 12.62 6.49
C GLU A 89 16.65 13.59 5.33
N ILE A 90 15.62 14.01 4.56
CA ILE A 90 15.76 14.91 3.40
C ILE A 90 15.09 16.28 3.64
N ALA A 91 14.59 16.54 4.86
CA ALA A 91 13.93 17.80 5.24
C ALA A 91 14.85 18.73 6.05
#